data_AF-A0AAV3WWL0-F1
#
_entry.id   AF-A0AAV3WWL0-F1
#
_cell.length_a   1.000
_cell.length_b   1.000
_cell.length_c   1.000
_cell.angle_alpha   90.00
_cell.angle_beta   90.00
_cell.angle_gamma   90.00
#
_symmetry.space_group_name_H-M   'P 1'
#
loop_
_entity.id
_entity.type
_entity.pdbx_description
1 polymer ?
#
loop_
_entity_poly.entity_id
_entity_poly.type
_entity_poly.pdbx_seq_one_letter_code
_entity_poly.pdbx_strand_id
1 'polypeptide(L)'
;MSDDSINNEQILSPLQKIRENKNIDEIAGLILNIISLTGLTVDEVASINYYIMKETLNAKHNKEFMKEKLSINVTQLGPEGIFQVQRALLSTYHEKIK
;
A
#
# COMPACT_ATOMS: atom_id res chain seq x y z
N MET A 1 20.36 -23.56 19.21
CA MET A 1 20.71 -22.66 18.10
C MET A 1 19.41 -22.08 17.59
N SER A 2 19.19 -20.79 17.80
CA SER A 2 17.97 -20.08 17.43
C SER A 2 17.97 -19.85 15.92
N ASP A 3 17.06 -20.52 15.23
CA ASP A 3 16.94 -20.54 13.76
C ASP A 3 15.97 -19.44 13.27
N ASP A 4 16.07 -18.25 13.86
CA ASP A 4 15.17 -17.10 13.62
C ASP A 4 15.79 -16.01 12.73
N SER A 5 16.76 -16.36 11.89
CA SER A 5 17.22 -15.48 10.82
C SER A 5 16.75 -16.00 9.47
N ILE A 6 15.44 -15.87 9.20
CA ILE A 6 15.01 -15.62 7.82
C ILE A 6 15.83 -14.41 7.38
N ASN A 7 16.83 -14.67 6.55
CA ASN A 7 17.94 -13.79 6.28
C ASN A 7 17.41 -12.46 5.71
N ASN A 8 17.50 -11.39 6.51
CA ASN A 8 17.06 -10.05 6.13
C ASN A 8 17.62 -9.63 4.75
N GLU A 9 18.78 -10.13 4.35
CA GLU A 9 19.39 -9.85 3.04
C GLU A 9 18.56 -10.34 1.83
N GLN A 10 17.83 -11.45 1.97
CA GLN A 10 16.98 -12.00 0.90
C GLN A 10 15.73 -11.14 0.66
N ILE A 11 15.24 -10.44 1.69
CA ILE A 11 14.12 -9.50 1.60
C ILE A 11 14.61 -8.09 1.22
N LEU A 12 15.79 -7.69 1.69
CA LEU A 12 16.32 -6.34 1.47
C LEU A 12 16.76 -6.10 0.03
N SER A 13 17.33 -7.10 -0.66
CA SER A 13 17.85 -6.89 -2.03
C SER A 13 16.76 -6.65 -3.10
N PRO A 14 15.59 -7.32 -3.10
CA PRO A 14 14.47 -6.92 -3.96
C PRO A 14 13.90 -5.55 -3.60
N LEU A 15 13.80 -5.23 -2.30
CA LEU A 15 13.29 -3.93 -1.84
C LEU A 15 14.18 -2.75 -2.26
N GLN A 16 15.50 -2.94 -2.32
CA GLN A 16 16.45 -1.93 -2.81
C GLN A 16 16.25 -1.66 -4.32
N LYS A 17 16.11 -2.71 -5.14
CA LYS A 17 15.81 -2.57 -6.58
C LYS A 17 14.45 -1.91 -6.83
N ILE A 18 13.45 -2.27 -6.03
CA ILE A 18 12.13 -1.63 -6.05
C ILE A 18 12.22 -0.16 -5.67
N ARG A 19 13.07 0.22 -4.71
CA ARG A 19 13.24 1.62 -4.31
C ARG A 19 13.84 2.47 -5.44
N GLU A 20 14.72 1.90 -6.25
CA GLU A 20 15.39 2.58 -7.37
C GLU A 20 14.47 2.76 -8.58
N ASN A 21 13.63 1.77 -8.91
CA ASN A 21 12.83 1.76 -10.14
C ASN A 21 11.30 1.87 -9.93
N LYS A 22 10.81 1.81 -8.68
CA LYS A 22 9.39 1.84 -8.27
C LYS A 22 8.44 1.12 -9.25
N ASN A 23 8.80 -0.09 -9.66
CA ASN A 23 7.95 -0.90 -10.53
C ASN A 23 6.74 -1.41 -9.73
N ILE A 24 5.57 -0.84 -9.98
CA ILE A 24 4.33 -1.14 -9.25
C ILE A 24 3.90 -2.60 -9.46
N ASP A 25 4.15 -3.18 -10.64
CA ASP A 25 3.79 -4.56 -10.94
C ASP A 25 4.65 -5.56 -10.17
N GLU A 26 5.95 -5.28 -10.02
CA GLU A 26 6.86 -6.09 -9.20
C GLU A 26 6.46 -6.06 -7.71
N ILE A 27 6.11 -4.87 -7.20
CA ILE A 27 5.63 -4.71 -5.82
C ILE A 27 4.34 -5.50 -5.62
N ALA A 28 3.39 -5.39 -6.56
CA ALA A 28 2.13 -6.12 -6.50
C ALA A 28 2.36 -7.64 -6.50
N GLY A 29 3.28 -8.14 -7.32
CA GLY A 29 3.67 -9.55 -7.36
C GLY A 29 4.20 -10.06 -6.01
N LEU A 30 5.04 -9.29 -5.34
CA LEU A 30 5.54 -9.66 -4.00
C LEU A 30 4.41 -9.75 -2.96
N ILE A 31 3.48 -8.79 -2.98
CA ILE A 31 2.33 -8.80 -2.07
C ILE A 31 1.42 -10.02 -2.33
N LEU A 32 1.16 -10.34 -3.60
CA LEU A 32 0.36 -11.52 -3.97
C LEU A 32 1.04 -12.83 -3.55
N ASN A 33 2.36 -12.91 -3.62
CA ASN A 33 3.10 -14.07 -3.11
C ASN A 33 2.93 -14.24 -1.60
N ILE A 34 3.00 -13.14 -0.83
CA ILE A 34 2.74 -13.18 0.62
C ILE A 34 1.34 -13.71 0.88
N ILE A 35 0.32 -13.13 0.23
CA ILE A 35 -1.10 -13.53 0.38
C ILE A 35 -1.29 -15.02 0.06
N SER A 36 -0.66 -15.50 -1.01
CA SER A 36 -0.78 -16.90 -1.45
C SER A 36 -0.11 -17.87 -0.48
N LEU A 37 1.07 -17.51 0.04
CA LEU A 37 1.83 -18.35 0.97
C LEU A 37 1.18 -18.43 2.35
N THR A 38 0.52 -17.36 2.80
CA THR A 38 -0.17 -17.33 4.09
C THR A 38 -1.57 -17.90 4.03
N GLY A 39 -2.14 -18.10 2.83
CA GLY A 39 -3.47 -18.66 2.63
C GLY A 39 -4.61 -17.71 3.06
N LEU A 40 -4.38 -16.39 2.97
CA LEU A 40 -5.37 -15.39 3.39
C LEU A 40 -6.65 -15.48 2.57
N THR A 41 -7.78 -15.32 3.25
CA THR A 41 -9.10 -15.25 2.61
C THR A 41 -9.34 -13.89 1.99
N VAL A 42 -10.36 -13.80 1.13
CA VAL A 42 -10.68 -12.56 0.38
C VAL A 42 -11.04 -11.39 1.31
N ASP A 43 -11.75 -11.65 2.40
CA ASP A 43 -12.14 -10.66 3.40
C ASP A 43 -10.95 -10.19 4.26
N GLU A 44 -10.00 -11.08 4.56
CA GLU A 44 -8.74 -10.72 5.21
C GLU A 44 -7.88 -9.82 4.30
N VAL A 45 -7.77 -10.16 3.02
CA VAL A 45 -7.07 -9.32 2.02
C VAL A 45 -7.76 -7.96 1.88
N ALA A 46 -9.09 -7.91 1.84
CA ALA A 46 -9.82 -6.65 1.81
C ALA A 46 -9.54 -5.78 3.05
N SER A 47 -9.46 -6.41 4.22
CA SER A 47 -9.13 -5.74 5.48
C SER A 47 -7.70 -5.18 5.48
N ILE A 48 -6.74 -5.94 4.96
CA ILE A 48 -5.34 -5.49 4.79
C ILE A 48 -5.26 -4.32 3.82
N ASN A 49 -5.94 -4.40 2.67
CA ASN A 49 -5.96 -3.30 1.68
C ASN A 49 -6.51 -2.01 2.27
N TYR A 50 -7.62 -2.11 3.03
CA TYR A 50 -8.18 -0.97 3.74
C TYR A 50 -7.20 -0.38 4.76
N TYR A 51 -6.56 -1.25 5.57
CA TYR A 51 -5.59 -0.82 6.57
C TYR A 51 -4.39 -0.11 5.94
N ILE A 52 -3.78 -0.70 4.89
CA ILE A 52 -2.65 -0.10 4.17
C ILE A 52 -3.04 1.27 3.63
N MET A 53 -4.21 1.41 3.00
CA MET A 53 -4.67 2.68 2.46
C MET A 53 -4.87 3.72 3.58
N LYS A 54 -5.52 3.33 4.68
CA LYS A 54 -5.75 4.19 5.84
C LYS A 54 -4.45 4.70 6.43
N GLU A 55 -3.47 3.83 6.67
CA GLU A 55 -2.18 4.22 7.25
C GLU A 55 -1.37 5.08 6.28
N THR A 56 -1.42 4.77 4.98
CA THR A 56 -0.78 5.58 3.93
C THR A 56 -1.33 7.01 3.90
N LEU A 57 -2.66 7.17 3.97
CA LEU A 57 -3.29 8.49 4.03
C LEU A 57 -2.96 9.24 5.32
N ASN A 58 -2.90 8.55 6.46
CA ASN A 58 -2.62 9.15 7.76
C ASN A 58 -1.14 9.49 7.98
N ALA A 59 -0.23 8.95 7.17
CA ALA A 59 1.18 9.32 7.19
C ALA A 59 1.33 10.84 7.04
N LYS A 60 2.17 11.45 7.90
CA LYS A 60 2.25 12.91 8.07
C LYS A 60 2.28 13.69 6.75
N HIS A 61 3.19 13.33 5.85
CA HIS A 61 3.38 14.00 4.56
C HIS A 61 2.17 13.88 3.63
N ASN A 62 1.51 12.71 3.60
CA ASN A 62 0.33 12.50 2.77
C ASN A 62 -0.88 13.23 3.36
N LYS A 63 -1.08 13.18 4.67
CA LYS A 63 -2.14 13.94 5.34
C LYS A 63 -2.01 15.44 5.08
N GLU A 64 -0.80 15.98 5.18
CA GLU A 64 -0.51 17.39 4.87
C GLU A 64 -0.83 17.70 3.40
N PHE A 65 -0.36 16.87 2.47
CA PHE A 65 -0.68 17.02 1.05
C PHE A 65 -2.18 16.99 0.76
N MET A 66 -2.91 15.99 1.28
CA MET A 66 -4.35 15.83 1.08
C MET A 66 -5.13 17.04 1.61
N LYS A 67 -4.73 17.56 2.77
CA LYS A 67 -5.37 18.74 3.37
C LYS A 67 -5.06 20.02 2.61
N GLU A 68 -3.80 20.27 2.28
CA GLU A 68 -3.36 21.54 1.72
C GLU A 68 -3.62 21.68 0.22
N LYS A 69 -3.47 20.58 -0.53
CA LYS A 69 -3.60 20.59 -1.99
C LYS A 69 -4.97 20.19 -2.47
N LEU A 70 -5.67 19.34 -1.72
CA LEU A 70 -6.97 18.79 -2.12
C LEU A 70 -8.11 19.18 -1.18
N SER A 71 -7.82 19.90 -0.08
CA SER A 71 -8.83 20.27 0.93
C SER A 71 -9.56 19.07 1.55
N ILE A 72 -8.93 17.91 1.58
CA ILE A 72 -9.47 16.67 2.17
C ILE A 72 -8.82 16.43 3.52
N ASN A 73 -9.62 16.39 4.59
CA ASN A 73 -9.14 16.02 5.92
C ASN A 73 -9.26 14.50 6.17
N VAL A 74 -8.19 13.77 5.88
CA VAL A 74 -8.15 12.31 5.97
C VAL A 74 -8.38 11.75 7.38
N THR A 75 -8.11 12.51 8.44
CA THR A 75 -8.32 12.05 9.84
C THR A 75 -9.79 12.02 10.25
N GLN A 76 -10.67 12.63 9.45
CA GLN A 76 -12.11 12.66 9.69
C GLN A 76 -12.86 11.69 8.77
N LEU A 77 -12.16 10.96 7.89
CA LEU A 77 -12.79 10.00 6.99
C LEU A 77 -13.10 8.69 7.71
N GLY A 78 -14.35 8.27 7.63
CA GLY A 78 -14.73 6.88 7.89
C GLY A 78 -14.34 5.95 6.73
N PRO A 79 -14.65 4.64 6.83
CA PRO A 79 -14.27 3.65 5.82
C PRO A 79 -14.70 4.03 4.40
N GLU A 80 -15.93 4.48 4.22
CA GLU A 80 -16.47 4.91 2.93
C GLU A 80 -15.67 6.07 2.31
N GLY A 81 -15.30 7.06 3.12
CA GLY A 81 -14.50 8.19 2.65
C GLY A 81 -13.12 7.76 2.15
N ILE A 82 -12.50 6.78 2.82
CA ILE A 82 -11.21 6.22 2.40
C ILE A 82 -11.37 5.49 1.06
N PHE A 83 -12.43 4.69 0.88
CA PHE A 83 -12.67 4.00 -0.39
C PHE A 83 -12.90 4.98 -1.55
N GLN A 84 -13.61 6.09 -1.34
CA GLN A 84 -13.80 7.10 -2.38
C GLN A 84 -12.48 7.78 -2.77
N VAL A 85 -11.63 8.10 -1.79
CA VAL A 85 -10.28 8.63 -2.05
C VAL A 85 -9.44 7.62 -2.83
N GLN A 86 -9.45 6.35 -2.42
CA GLN A 86 -8.72 5.29 -3.12
C GLN A 86 -9.20 5.13 -4.56
N ARG A 87 -10.51 5.11 -4.79
CA ARG A 87 -11.11 5.03 -6.12
C ARG A 87 -10.68 6.21 -7.00
N ALA A 88 -10.73 7.44 -6.47
CA ALA A 88 -10.32 8.63 -7.21
C ALA A 88 -8.83 8.57 -7.61
N LEU A 89 -7.95 8.21 -6.67
CA LEU A 89 -6.52 8.10 -6.94
C LEU A 89 -6.19 6.98 -7.92
N LEU A 90 -6.91 5.84 -7.83
CA LEU A 90 -6.77 4.73 -8.76
C LEU A 90 -7.13 5.16 -10.19
N SER A 91 -8.25 5.87 -10.37
CA SER A 91 -8.65 6.40 -11.69
C SER A 91 -7.59 7.33 -12.26
N THR A 92 -7.11 8.29 -11.46
CA THR A 92 -6.03 9.21 -11.87
C THR A 92 -4.74 8.48 -12.20
N TYR A 93 -4.40 7.40 -11.47
CA TYR A 93 -3.22 6.60 -11.77
C TYR A 93 -3.35 5.87 -13.10
N HIS A 94 -4.51 5.25 -13.38
CA HIS A 94 -4.77 4.59 -14.66
C HIS A 94 -4.66 5.55 -15.85
N GLU A 95 -5.13 6.79 -15.69
CA GLU A 95 -4.97 7.82 -16.73
C GLU A 95 -3.51 8.19 -16.98
N LYS A 96 -2.62 8.10 -15.98
CA LYS A 96 -1.19 8.40 -16.13
C LYS A 96 -0.40 7.32 -16.85
N ILE A 97 -0.86 6.07 -16.80
CA ILE A 97 -0.17 4.91 -17.37
C ILE A 97 -0.78 4.43 -18.70
N LYS A 98 -1.86 5.06 -19.16
CA LYS A 98 -2.34 4.95 -20.55
C LYS A 98 -1.39 5.67 -21.49
#